data_AF-A0AAV9MRL5-F1
#
_entry.id   AF-A0AAV9MRL5-F1
#
_cell.length_a   1.000
_cell.length_b   1.000
_cell.length_c   1.000
_cell.angle_alpha   90.00
_cell.angle_beta   90.00
_cell.angle_gamma   90.00
#
_symmetry.space_group_name_H-M   'P 1'
#
loop_
_entity.id
_entity.type
_entity.pdbx_description
1 polymer ?
#
loop_
_entity_poly.entity_id
_entity_poly.type
_entity_poly.pdbx_seq_one_letter_code
_entity_poly.pdbx_strand_id
1 'polypeptide(L)'
;MFERARELGVKFRFGITADRYDFQAANVSLVDGGEVLGDLIIAAGDLWSKARAQLFGNNDPPLPTGDLVYRIVLHTDTIEDADLGAIVSRPRVHLWVGPDCHAIYYSLRNNTMINIVLLVPENLPENVAKAPGDTGQMKEYFSDWGPL
;
A
#
# COMPACT_ATOMS: atom_id res chain seq x y z
N MET A 1 -13.92 -10.41 0.38
CA MET A 1 -13.08 -11.51 0.90
C MET A 1 -13.32 -11.74 2.39
N PHE A 2 -13.13 -10.74 3.25
CA PHE A 2 -13.38 -10.86 4.70
C PHE A 2 -14.76 -11.41 5.08
N GLU A 3 -15.85 -10.77 4.62
CA GLU A 3 -17.22 -11.20 4.94
C GLU A 3 -17.46 -12.67 4.55
N ARG A 4 -17.04 -13.05 3.35
CA ARG A 4 -17.19 -14.42 2.86
C ARG A 4 -16.42 -15.44 3.71
N ALA A 5 -15.20 -15.10 4.13
CA ALA A 5 -14.42 -15.98 5.02
C ALA A 5 -15.08 -16.12 6.40
N ARG A 6 -15.65 -15.04 6.93
CA ARG A 6 -16.40 -15.08 8.19
C ARG A 6 -17.64 -15.96 8.09
N GLU A 7 -18.41 -15.85 7.00
CA GLU A 7 -19.57 -16.73 6.73
C GLU A 7 -19.19 -18.21 6.67
N LEU A 8 -18.00 -18.52 6.17
CA LEU A 8 -17.45 -19.87 6.10
C LEU A 8 -16.88 -20.35 7.44
N GLY A 9 -17.00 -19.57 8.52
CA GLY A 9 -16.60 -19.95 9.87
C GLY A 9 -15.18 -19.57 10.27
N VAL A 10 -14.46 -18.76 9.47
CA VAL A 10 -13.14 -18.25 9.85
C VAL A 10 -13.28 -17.29 11.03
N LYS A 11 -12.49 -17.53 12.09
CA LYS A 11 -12.44 -16.69 13.28
C LYS A 11 -11.39 -15.59 13.10
N PHE A 12 -11.79 -14.34 13.28
CA PHE A 12 -10.91 -13.18 13.18
C PHE A 12 -10.72 -12.53 14.55
N ARG A 13 -9.47 -12.17 14.87
CA ARG A 13 -9.11 -11.38 16.04
C ARG A 13 -8.37 -10.13 15.55
N PHE A 14 -9.01 -8.97 15.65
CA PHE A 14 -8.44 -7.69 15.23
C PHE A 14 -7.80 -6.94 16.40
N GLY A 15 -6.92 -5.99 16.12
CA GLY A 15 -6.20 -5.22 17.15
C GLY A 15 -5.19 -6.05 17.93
N ILE A 16 -4.91 -7.28 17.48
CA ILE A 16 -3.96 -8.20 18.09
C ILE A 16 -2.71 -8.25 17.22
N THR A 17 -1.54 -8.08 17.85
CA THR A 17 -0.25 -8.18 17.17
C THR A 17 0.46 -9.45 17.63
N ALA A 18 0.85 -10.29 16.68
CA ALA A 18 1.69 -11.45 16.94
C ALA A 18 3.15 -11.00 17.18
N ASP A 19 3.76 -11.53 18.24
CA ASP A 19 5.06 -11.07 18.73
C ASP A 19 6.16 -12.11 18.57
N ARG A 20 5.96 -13.33 19.07
CA ARG A 20 6.94 -14.43 19.04
C ARG A 20 6.33 -15.68 18.45
N TYR A 21 7.13 -16.41 17.68
CA TYR A 21 6.73 -17.61 16.97
C TYR A 21 7.58 -18.78 17.45
N ASP A 22 6.95 -19.77 18.08
CA ASP A 22 7.56 -21.07 18.31
C ASP A 22 7.25 -21.97 17.11
N PHE A 23 8.25 -22.18 16.27
CA PHE A 23 8.12 -22.97 15.04
C PHE A 23 8.08 -24.49 15.29
N GLN A 24 8.48 -24.96 16.47
CA GLN A 24 8.44 -26.38 16.82
C GLN A 24 7.09 -26.76 17.43
N ALA A 25 6.58 -25.91 18.33
CA ALA A 25 5.30 -26.13 18.99
C ALA A 25 4.10 -25.55 18.23
N ALA A 26 4.33 -24.83 17.13
CA ALA A 26 3.30 -24.09 16.40
C ALA A 26 2.46 -23.17 17.33
N ASN A 27 3.16 -22.46 18.22
CA ASN A 27 2.59 -21.50 19.16
C ASN A 27 2.99 -20.06 18.78
N VAL A 28 2.08 -19.12 18.97
CA VAL A 28 2.32 -17.69 18.74
C VAL A 28 2.00 -16.91 20.01
N SER A 29 3.01 -16.26 20.60
CA SER A 29 2.80 -15.27 21.66
C SER A 29 2.38 -13.94 21.04
N LEU A 30 1.45 -13.27 21.69
CA LEU A 30 0.88 -12.00 21.29
C LEU A 30 1.44 -10.86 22.15
N VAL A 31 1.41 -9.62 21.62
CA VAL A 31 1.91 -8.43 22.34
C VAL A 31 1.11 -8.16 23.62
N ASP A 32 -0.17 -8.53 23.66
CA ASP A 32 -1.03 -8.39 24.84
C ASP A 32 -0.78 -9.47 25.91
N GLY A 33 0.22 -10.33 25.72
CA GLY A 33 0.57 -11.43 26.61
C GLY A 33 -0.25 -12.71 26.37
N GLY A 34 -1.20 -12.70 25.43
CA GLY A 34 -1.93 -13.90 25.05
C GLY A 34 -1.08 -14.89 24.24
N GLU A 35 -1.57 -16.12 24.12
CA GLU A 35 -0.96 -17.15 23.27
C GLU A 35 -1.99 -17.80 22.37
N VAL A 36 -1.54 -18.29 21.22
CA VAL A 36 -2.35 -19.01 20.24
C VAL A 36 -1.60 -20.24 19.78
N LEU A 37 -2.12 -21.40 20.15
CA LEU A 37 -1.63 -22.70 19.72
C LEU A 37 -2.42 -23.20 18.51
N GLY A 38 -1.74 -23.87 17.58
CA GLY A 38 -2.36 -24.61 16.49
C GLY A 38 -1.44 -25.72 15.97
N ASP A 39 -1.86 -26.39 14.89
CA ASP A 39 -1.03 -27.41 14.23
C ASP A 39 -0.08 -26.82 13.19
N LEU A 40 -0.40 -25.63 12.68
CA LEU A 40 0.36 -24.92 11.65
C LEU A 40 0.19 -23.41 11.81
N ILE A 41 1.29 -22.69 11.61
CA ILE A 41 1.31 -21.23 11.53
C ILE A 41 1.49 -20.82 10.06
N ILE A 42 0.52 -20.07 9.51
CA ILE A 42 0.67 -19.40 8.22
C ILE A 42 1.00 -17.94 8.48
N ALA A 43 2.29 -17.60 8.37
CA ALA A 43 2.77 -16.24 8.54
C ALA A 43 2.58 -15.43 7.24
N ALA A 44 1.41 -14.83 7.07
CA ALA A 44 1.09 -13.92 5.96
C ALA A 44 1.39 -12.44 6.32
N GLY A 45 2.57 -12.19 6.89
CA GLY A 45 3.05 -10.84 7.22
C GLY A 45 3.49 -10.05 5.99
N ASP A 46 3.73 -8.75 6.16
CA ASP A 46 4.13 -7.86 5.09
C ASP A 46 5.66 -7.82 4.85
N LEU A 47 6.12 -6.76 4.19
CA LEU A 47 7.52 -6.51 3.90
C LEU A 47 8.42 -6.56 5.14
N TRP A 48 7.89 -6.19 6.31
CA TRP A 48 8.61 -6.14 7.60
C TRP A 48 8.30 -7.34 8.49
N SER A 49 8.00 -8.50 7.89
CA SER A 49 7.59 -9.72 8.59
C SER A 49 8.54 -10.14 9.72
N LYS A 50 8.05 -10.01 10.96
CA LYS A 50 8.73 -10.49 12.17
C LYS A 50 8.89 -12.01 12.20
N ALA A 51 7.94 -12.74 11.63
CA ALA A 51 8.03 -14.20 11.50
C ALA A 51 9.22 -14.61 10.62
N ARG A 52 9.43 -13.90 9.50
CA ARG A 52 10.59 -14.14 8.61
C ARG A 52 11.90 -13.90 9.36
N ALA A 53 12.00 -12.78 10.07
CA ALA A 53 13.21 -12.47 10.84
C ALA A 53 13.53 -13.50 11.94
N GLN A 54 12.51 -13.96 12.67
CA GLN A 54 12.69 -14.99 13.71
C GLN A 54 13.04 -16.35 13.12
N LEU A 55 12.48 -16.71 11.96
CA LEU A 55 12.76 -17.99 11.31
C LEU A 55 14.22 -18.09 10.87
N PHE A 56 14.78 -17.01 10.32
CA PHE A 56 16.17 -16.98 9.84
C PHE A 56 17.18 -16.51 10.89
N GLY A 57 16.72 -16.04 12.04
CA GLY A 57 17.59 -15.53 13.11
C GLY A 57 18.35 -14.26 12.73
N ASN A 58 17.94 -13.57 11.66
CA ASN A 58 18.52 -12.30 11.23
C ASN A 58 17.41 -11.32 10.86
N ASN A 59 17.71 -10.03 10.95
CA ASN A 59 16.84 -9.02 10.40
C ASN A 59 17.31 -8.74 8.97
N ASP A 60 16.47 -9.04 7.99
CA ASP A 60 16.69 -8.73 6.56
C ASP A 60 15.66 -7.67 6.15
N PRO A 61 15.92 -6.39 6.49
CA PRO A 61 15.00 -5.32 6.18
C PRO A 61 14.95 -5.08 4.66
N PRO A 62 13.80 -4.64 4.13
CA PRO A 62 13.71 -4.26 2.73
C PRO A 62 14.70 -3.15 2.38
N LEU A 63 15.24 -3.23 1.16
CA LEU A 63 16.06 -2.18 0.58
C LEU A 63 15.14 -1.11 -0.04
N PRO A 64 15.29 0.17 0.33
CA PRO A 64 14.59 1.26 -0.36
C PRO A 64 14.94 1.27 -1.85
N THR A 65 13.94 1.45 -2.72
CA THR A 65 14.19 1.54 -4.17
C THR A 65 14.77 2.89 -4.58
N GLY A 66 14.62 3.91 -3.72
CA GLY A 66 14.90 5.31 -4.05
C GLY A 66 13.68 6.06 -4.59
N ASP A 67 12.52 5.42 -4.69
CA ASP A 67 11.29 6.03 -5.17
C ASP A 67 10.25 6.19 -4.07
N LEU A 68 9.59 7.34 -4.06
CA LEU A 68 8.38 7.62 -3.30
C LEU A 68 7.17 7.66 -4.24
N VAL A 69 6.02 7.27 -3.71
CA VAL A 69 4.78 7.24 -4.46
C VAL A 69 3.67 8.02 -3.76
N TYR A 70 3.23 9.12 -4.37
CA TYR A 70 1.93 9.71 -4.01
C TYR A 70 0.82 8.84 -4.59
N ARG A 71 -0.19 8.57 -3.76
CA ARG A 71 -1.38 7.82 -4.17
C ARG A 71 -2.62 8.63 -3.86
N ILE A 72 -3.42 8.89 -4.88
CA ILE A 72 -4.61 9.72 -4.80
C ILE A 72 -5.77 8.94 -5.39
N VAL A 73 -6.85 8.85 -4.63
CA VAL A 73 -8.10 8.26 -5.10
C VAL A 73 -9.15 9.38 -5.14
N LEU A 74 -9.75 9.59 -6.30
CA LEU A 74 -10.78 10.60 -6.50
C LEU A 74 -12.05 9.93 -7.02
N HIS A 75 -13.20 10.51 -6.68
CA HIS A 75 -14.45 10.18 -7.35
C HIS A 75 -14.51 10.94 -8.68
N THR A 76 -15.05 10.30 -9.72
CA THR A 76 -15.11 10.94 -11.05
C THR A 76 -16.11 12.08 -11.12
N ASP A 77 -17.13 12.07 -10.24
CA ASP A 77 -18.17 13.11 -10.16
C ASP A 77 -17.67 14.43 -9.55
N THR A 78 -16.51 14.44 -8.90
CA THR A 78 -15.88 15.66 -8.36
C THR A 78 -15.04 16.41 -9.39
N ILE A 79 -14.96 15.92 -10.63
CA ILE A 79 -14.15 16.53 -11.70
C ILE A 79 -15.06 17.43 -12.54
N GLU A 80 -14.92 18.74 -12.33
CA GLU A 80 -15.77 19.76 -12.98
C GLU A 80 -15.21 20.22 -14.33
N ASP A 81 -13.90 20.07 -14.55
CA ASP A 81 -13.24 20.44 -15.80
C ASP A 81 -13.69 19.52 -16.94
N ALA A 82 -14.18 20.12 -18.03
CA ALA A 82 -14.79 19.38 -19.14
C ALA A 82 -13.78 18.54 -19.94
N ASP A 83 -12.55 19.04 -20.11
CA ASP A 83 -11.50 18.35 -20.85
C ASP A 83 -10.98 17.16 -20.05
N LEU A 84 -10.75 17.36 -18.75
CA LEU A 84 -10.43 16.25 -17.83
C LEU A 84 -11.59 15.27 -17.72
N GLY A 85 -12.84 15.76 -17.67
CA GLY A 85 -14.06 14.97 -17.65
C GLY A 85 -14.14 14.00 -18.83
N ALA A 86 -13.79 14.47 -20.03
CA ALA A 86 -13.73 13.63 -21.22
C ALA A 86 -12.68 12.51 -21.09
N ILE A 87 -11.51 12.81 -20.51
CA ILE A 87 -10.45 11.81 -20.24
C ILE A 87 -10.95 10.79 -19.23
N VAL A 88 -11.48 11.23 -18.08
CA VAL A 88 -11.87 10.32 -16.99
C VAL A 88 -13.13 9.51 -17.28
N SER A 89 -13.98 9.95 -18.20
CA SER A 89 -15.17 9.20 -18.63
C SER A 89 -14.83 7.91 -19.38
N ARG A 90 -13.59 7.77 -19.87
CA ARG A 90 -13.14 6.64 -20.68
C ARG A 90 -12.27 5.71 -19.84
N PRO A 91 -12.73 4.48 -19.53
CA PRO A 91 -11.94 3.55 -18.73
C PRO A 91 -10.64 3.16 -19.43
N ARG A 92 -9.52 3.72 -18.98
CA ARG A 92 -8.19 3.51 -19.57
C ARG A 92 -7.11 3.58 -18.50
N VAL A 93 -5.99 2.92 -18.80
CA VAL A 93 -4.74 3.13 -18.07
C VAL A 93 -3.91 4.11 -18.88
N HIS A 94 -3.50 5.19 -18.24
CA HIS A 94 -2.56 6.16 -18.80
C HIS A 94 -1.27 6.10 -17.99
N LEU A 95 -0.15 6.05 -18.70
CA LEU A 95 1.19 6.08 -18.12
C LEU A 95 1.96 7.17 -18.84
N TRP A 96 2.47 8.13 -18.08
CA TRP A 96 3.36 9.17 -18.56
C TRP A 96 4.71 9.01 -17.86
N VAL A 97 5.77 9.06 -18.67
CA VAL A 97 7.15 8.86 -18.23
C VAL A 97 7.92 10.14 -18.47
N GLY A 98 8.52 10.68 -17.40
CA GLY A 98 9.42 11.83 -17.47
C GLY A 98 10.77 11.52 -16.79
N PRO A 99 11.69 12.48 -16.80
CA PRO A 99 12.94 12.38 -16.03
C PRO A 99 12.63 12.32 -14.54
N ASP A 100 13.13 11.29 -13.85
CA ASP A 100 13.02 11.04 -12.41
C ASP A 100 11.59 10.94 -11.83
N CYS A 101 10.56 11.15 -12.65
CA CYS A 101 9.16 11.14 -12.24
C CYS A 101 8.29 10.36 -13.23
N HIS A 102 7.26 9.68 -12.73
CA HIS A 102 6.28 8.98 -13.54
C HIS A 102 4.86 9.22 -13.02
N ALA A 103 3.89 9.36 -13.91
CA ALA A 103 2.48 9.48 -13.55
C ALA A 103 1.70 8.31 -14.14
N ILE A 104 0.91 7.64 -13.30
CA ILE A 104 0.00 6.58 -13.71
C ILE A 104 -1.41 6.97 -13.29
N TYR A 105 -2.34 6.83 -14.21
CA TYR A 105 -3.76 7.04 -13.97
C TYR A 105 -4.51 5.79 -14.41
N TYR A 106 -5.50 5.37 -13.64
CA TYR A 106 -6.43 4.32 -14.07
C TYR A 106 -7.77 4.35 -13.34
N SER A 107 -8.80 3.89 -14.02
CA SER A 107 -10.17 3.80 -13.50
C SER A 107 -10.34 2.66 -12.49
N LEU A 108 -11.18 2.91 -11.49
CA LEU A 108 -11.59 2.00 -10.43
C LEU A 108 -13.12 1.89 -10.38
N ARG A 109 -13.63 0.81 -9.77
CA ARG A 109 -15.06 0.65 -9.42
C ARG A 109 -16.02 1.02 -10.55
N ASN A 110 -15.90 0.36 -11.70
CA ASN A 110 -16.72 0.64 -12.87
C ASN A 110 -16.69 2.12 -13.29
N ASN A 111 -15.49 2.73 -13.26
CA ASN A 111 -15.24 4.12 -13.63
C ASN A 111 -15.95 5.18 -12.76
N THR A 112 -16.35 4.83 -11.54
CA THR A 112 -16.90 5.81 -10.57
C THR A 112 -15.81 6.45 -9.71
N MET A 113 -14.60 5.87 -9.74
CA MET A 113 -13.42 6.38 -9.07
C MET A 113 -12.22 6.25 -9.99
N ILE A 114 -11.18 7.02 -9.71
CA ILE A 114 -9.88 6.96 -10.38
C ILE A 114 -8.78 6.83 -9.34
N ASN A 115 -7.69 6.16 -9.69
CA ASN A 115 -6.46 6.18 -8.92
C ASN A 115 -5.37 6.86 -9.73
N ILE A 116 -4.69 7.81 -9.08
CA ILE A 116 -3.52 8.50 -9.60
C ILE A 116 -2.34 8.08 -8.74
N VAL A 117 -1.27 7.67 -9.41
CA VAL A 117 -0.01 7.24 -8.81
C VAL A 117 1.09 8.12 -9.38
N LEU A 118 1.76 8.87 -8.53
CA LEU A 118 2.87 9.74 -8.92
C LEU A 118 4.14 9.21 -8.27
N LEU A 119 5.04 8.67 -9.08
CA LEU A 119 6.35 8.24 -8.64
C LEU A 119 7.31 9.42 -8.75
N VAL A 120 8.07 9.66 -7.69
CA VAL A 120 9.08 10.71 -7.58
C VAL A 120 10.27 10.18 -6.77
N PRO A 121 11.43 10.87 -6.73
CA PRO A 121 12.52 10.48 -5.85
C PRO A 121 12.11 10.50 -4.37
N GLU A 122 12.58 9.52 -3.60
CA GLU A 122 12.33 9.39 -2.17
C GLU A 122 12.84 10.60 -1.39
N ASN A 123 12.02 11.10 -0.47
CA ASN A 123 12.33 12.24 0.39
C ASN A 123 11.87 12.06 1.84
N LEU A 124 11.31 10.90 2.20
CA LEU A 124 10.90 10.58 3.55
C LEU A 124 12.11 10.25 4.44
N PRO A 125 12.02 10.53 5.75
CA PRO A 125 13.03 10.11 6.71
C PRO A 125 13.21 8.59 6.73
N GLU A 126 14.40 8.15 7.14
CA GLU A 126 14.67 6.73 7.38
C GLU A 126 13.60 6.11 8.30
N ASN A 127 13.15 4.90 7.95
CA ASN A 127 12.11 4.14 8.66
C ASN A 127 10.68 4.72 8.59
N VAL A 128 10.42 5.69 7.71
CA VAL A 128 9.05 6.17 7.43
C VAL A 128 8.54 5.54 6.14
N ALA A 129 7.65 4.55 6.23
CA ALA A 129 7.08 3.89 5.05
C ALA A 129 5.88 4.63 4.42
N LYS A 130 5.25 5.54 5.18
CA LYS A 130 4.08 6.30 4.73
C LYS A 130 3.91 7.58 5.55
N ALA A 131 3.63 8.68 4.88
CA ALA A 131 3.24 9.95 5.49
C ALA A 131 2.08 10.60 4.72
N PRO A 132 1.35 11.56 5.33
CA PRO A 132 0.47 12.45 4.57
C PRO A 132 1.26 13.19 3.49
N GLY A 133 0.73 13.25 2.27
CA GLY A 133 1.38 13.93 1.15
C GLY A 133 1.18 15.44 1.19
N ASP A 134 2.25 16.20 0.96
CA ASP A 134 2.18 17.64 0.70
C ASP A 134 1.84 17.88 -0.77
N THR A 135 0.66 18.47 -1.03
CA THR A 135 0.20 18.73 -2.41
C THR A 135 0.98 19.84 -3.13
N GLY A 136 1.60 20.76 -2.39
CA GLY A 136 2.45 21.80 -2.95
C GLY A 136 3.76 21.22 -3.46
N GLN A 137 4.44 20.45 -2.61
CA GLN A 137 5.65 19.71 -2.99
C GLN A 137 5.36 18.74 -4.14
N MET A 138 4.25 18.01 -4.06
CA MET A 138 3.82 17.11 -5.13
C MET A 138 3.71 17.83 -6.47
N LYS A 139 3.13 19.04 -6.52
CA LYS A 139 3.01 19.83 -7.76
C LYS A 139 4.35 20.32 -8.28
N GLU A 140 5.29 20.63 -7.39
CA GLU A 140 6.62 21.11 -7.76
C GLU A 140 7.39 20.10 -8.62
N TYR A 141 7.32 18.80 -8.26
CA TYR A 141 7.93 17.71 -9.06
C TYR A 141 7.44 17.63 -10.51
N PHE A 142 6.22 18.10 -10.78
CA PHE A 142 5.59 18.05 -12.10
C PHE A 142 5.46 19.43 -12.75
N SER A 143 6.14 20.45 -12.23
CA SER A 143 6.01 21.84 -12.72
C SER A 143 6.52 22.04 -14.16
N ASP A 144 7.57 21.31 -14.54
CA ASP A 144 8.16 21.34 -15.89
C ASP A 144 7.47 20.37 -16.87
N TRP A 145 6.47 19.62 -16.41
CA TRP A 145 5.72 18.74 -17.30
C TRP A 145 4.77 19.60 -18.13
N GLY A 146 4.92 19.52 -19.46
CA GLY A 146 4.05 20.24 -20.39
C GLY A 146 2.57 19.88 -20.21
N PRO A 147 1.66 20.74 -20.66
CA PRO A 147 0.24 20.42 -20.64
C PRO A 147 -0.06 19.15 -21.46
N LEU A 148 -1.11 18.43 -21.05
CA LEU A 148 -1.66 17.31 -21.80
C LEU A 148 -2.36 17.76 -23.09
#